data_AF-A0A961WBB0-F1
#
_entry.id   AF-A0A961WBB0-F1
#
_cell.length_a   1.000
_cell.length_b   1.000
_cell.length_c   1.000
_cell.angle_alpha   90.00
_cell.angle_beta   90.00
_cell.angle_gamma   90.00
#
_symmetry.space_group_name_H-M   'P 1'
#
loop_
_entity.id
_entity.type
_entity.pdbx_description
1 polymer ?
#
loop_
_entity_poly.entity_id
_entity_poly.type
_entity_poly.pdbx_seq_one_letter_code
_entity_poly.pdbx_strand_id
1 'polypeptide(L)'
;LREEICKAYGNVTASSIAAIQRNILALEAQGGQHLFGEPAFDVTDFMRLDDGRGVINLLHADDLMEAPKLYATFLLWLLTELFRVLPEAGDLDKPKLVFFFDEAHLLFRDAPKPLLQQIERLVRLVRSKGVGVFFVTQSPADIPDAVLAQLGNRIQHALRAYTPKDQRLVKASAAAFRPNRDVDVKAEITSMGIGEALISVMESDGVPTRVEKIKVFPPASQIGPISDLERDTITRLSPMFKVYAVHLDDNAQQRRFIDRMRAEHGMPAIDWSADAWKSGDFREFVPDFVPTQRYEPKARWRDLALACLGLGAFLGFALFSGLV
;
A
#
# COMPACT_ATOMS: atom_id res chain seq x y z
N LEU A 1 -25.23 -10.98 -13.76
CA LEU A 1 -24.62 -9.81 -13.10
C LEU A 1 -25.58 -8.64 -12.86
N ARG A 2 -26.02 -7.86 -13.87
CA ARG A 2 -26.87 -6.67 -13.63
C ARG A 2 -28.21 -7.00 -12.97
N GLU A 3 -28.92 -8.02 -13.44
CA GLU A 3 -30.21 -8.44 -12.85
C GLU A 3 -30.05 -8.93 -11.40
N GLU A 4 -28.96 -9.61 -11.09
CA GLU A 4 -28.65 -10.09 -9.73
C GLU A 4 -28.31 -8.92 -8.79
N ILE A 5 -27.49 -7.96 -9.25
CA ILE A 5 -27.17 -6.74 -8.51
C ILE A 5 -28.43 -5.91 -8.25
N CYS A 6 -29.30 -5.76 -9.26
CA CYS A 6 -30.55 -4.99 -9.09
C CYS A 6 -31.52 -5.64 -8.10
N LYS A 7 -31.56 -6.97 -8.02
CA LYS A 7 -32.35 -7.70 -7.03
C LYS A 7 -31.85 -7.48 -5.59
N ALA A 8 -30.54 -7.37 -5.40
CA ALA A 8 -29.94 -7.23 -4.07
C ALA A 8 -29.83 -5.78 -3.57
N TYR A 9 -29.59 -4.81 -4.47
CA TYR A 9 -29.22 -3.44 -4.10
C TYR A 9 -30.14 -2.35 -4.68
N GLY A 10 -31.25 -2.73 -5.32
CA GLY A 10 -32.17 -1.80 -5.97
C GLY A 10 -31.72 -1.37 -7.36
N ASN A 11 -32.32 -0.34 -7.94
CA ASN A 11 -32.10 0.02 -9.35
C ASN A 11 -30.68 0.56 -9.60
N VAL A 12 -29.77 -0.32 -10.03
CA VAL A 12 -28.41 0.06 -10.45
C VAL A 12 -28.35 0.18 -11.98
N THR A 13 -27.88 1.33 -12.46
CA THR A 13 -27.74 1.55 -13.90
C THR A 13 -26.56 0.75 -14.47
N ALA A 14 -26.63 0.35 -15.74
CA ALA A 14 -25.52 -0.33 -16.41
C ALA A 14 -24.26 0.56 -16.47
N SER A 15 -24.42 1.87 -16.60
CA SER A 15 -23.32 2.82 -16.58
C SER A 15 -22.63 2.88 -15.22
N SER A 16 -23.37 2.79 -14.11
CA SER A 16 -22.80 2.70 -12.76
C SER A 16 -21.97 1.42 -12.59
N ILE A 17 -22.48 0.27 -13.04
CA ILE A 17 -21.75 -1.01 -12.97
C ILE A 17 -20.46 -0.93 -13.78
N ALA A 18 -20.52 -0.43 -15.01
CA ALA A 18 -19.34 -0.26 -15.85
C ALA A 18 -18.33 0.74 -15.27
N ALA A 19 -18.78 1.78 -14.55
CA ALA A 19 -17.89 2.70 -13.85
C ALA A 19 -17.17 2.01 -12.68
N ILE A 20 -17.88 1.21 -11.88
CA ILE A 20 -17.29 0.45 -10.77
C ILE A 20 -16.27 -0.56 -11.31
N GLN A 21 -16.62 -1.32 -12.34
CA GLN A 21 -15.72 -2.30 -12.96
C GLN A 21 -14.41 -1.66 -13.46
N ARG A 22 -14.49 -0.49 -14.10
CA ARG A 22 -13.28 0.23 -14.53
C ARG A 22 -12.41 0.68 -13.36
N ASN A 23 -13.01 1.07 -12.24
CA ASN A 23 -12.25 1.42 -11.03
C ASN A 23 -11.60 0.19 -10.40
N ILE A 24 -12.28 -0.96 -10.37
CA ILE A 24 -11.71 -2.23 -9.90
C ILE A 24 -10.53 -2.65 -10.78
N LEU A 25 -10.71 -2.67 -12.10
CA LEU A 25 -9.64 -2.99 -13.05
C LEU A 25 -8.43 -2.05 -12.91
N ALA A 26 -8.67 -0.76 -12.62
CA ALA A 26 -7.59 0.20 -12.37
C ALA A 26 -6.84 -0.08 -11.06
N LEU A 27 -7.52 -0.60 -10.02
CA LEU A 27 -6.88 -1.03 -8.78
C LEU A 27 -6.10 -2.33 -8.97
N GLU A 28 -6.65 -3.30 -9.70
CA GLU A 28 -5.98 -4.56 -10.05
C GLU A 28 -4.72 -4.31 -10.91
N ALA A 29 -4.80 -3.38 -11.87
CA ALA A 29 -3.65 -2.97 -12.66
C ALA A 29 -2.54 -2.31 -11.81
N GLN A 30 -2.87 -1.79 -10.62
CA GLN A 30 -1.91 -1.25 -9.65
C GLN A 30 -1.46 -2.29 -8.61
N GLY A 31 -1.84 -3.56 -8.75
CA GLY A 31 -1.47 -4.62 -7.81
C GLY A 31 -2.39 -4.74 -6.59
N GLY A 32 -3.61 -4.22 -6.65
CA GLY A 32 -4.56 -4.26 -5.53
C GLY A 32 -4.86 -5.67 -4.99
N GLN A 33 -4.74 -6.70 -5.83
CA GLN A 33 -4.85 -8.10 -5.45
C GLN A 33 -3.81 -8.54 -4.41
N HIS A 34 -2.62 -7.93 -4.39
CA HIS A 34 -1.59 -8.26 -3.40
C HIS A 34 -1.90 -7.63 -2.04
N LEU A 35 -2.57 -6.48 -2.04
CA LEU A 35 -2.87 -5.71 -0.84
C LEU A 35 -4.17 -6.15 -0.16
N PHE A 36 -5.17 -6.52 -0.96
CA PHE A 36 -6.47 -7.03 -0.51
C PHE A 36 -6.62 -8.55 -0.70
N GLY A 37 -5.49 -9.26 -0.77
CA GLY A 37 -5.43 -10.71 -0.94
C GLY A 37 -5.62 -11.48 0.38
N GLU A 38 -5.37 -12.80 0.31
CA GLU A 38 -5.46 -13.69 1.47
C GLU A 38 -4.07 -14.21 1.91
N PRO A 39 -3.79 -14.29 3.23
CA PRO A 39 -4.70 -13.99 4.33
C PRO A 39 -4.97 -12.48 4.47
N ALA A 40 -6.23 -12.13 4.71
CA ALA A 40 -6.62 -10.74 4.94
C ALA A 40 -5.84 -10.14 6.13
N PHE A 41 -5.39 -8.90 5.97
CA PHE A 41 -4.67 -8.20 7.04
C PHE A 41 -5.59 -7.90 8.23
N ASP A 42 -5.21 -8.36 9.42
CA ASP A 42 -5.93 -8.09 10.66
C ASP A 42 -5.42 -6.80 11.29
N VAL A 43 -6.27 -5.77 11.34
CA VAL A 43 -5.92 -4.47 11.93
C VAL A 43 -5.56 -4.56 13.43
N THR A 44 -5.98 -5.63 14.11
CA THR A 44 -5.62 -5.87 15.52
C THR A 44 -4.16 -6.25 15.70
N ASP A 45 -3.49 -6.74 14.65
CA ASP A 45 -2.06 -7.06 14.69
C ASP A 45 -1.19 -5.82 14.90
N PHE A 46 -1.68 -4.61 14.57
CA PHE A 46 -0.99 -3.36 14.88
C PHE A 46 -0.94 -3.04 16.37
N MET A 47 -1.85 -3.59 17.17
CA MET A 47 -1.98 -3.28 18.61
C MET A 47 -1.26 -4.31 19.49
N ARG A 48 -0.46 -5.19 18.90
CA ARG A 48 0.35 -6.14 19.65
C ARG A 48 1.36 -5.40 20.52
N LEU A 49 1.62 -6.00 21.68
CA LEU A 49 2.62 -5.54 22.62
C LEU A 49 3.79 -6.53 22.61
N ASP A 50 4.99 -5.99 22.78
CA ASP A 50 6.22 -6.75 22.97
C ASP A 50 6.78 -6.40 24.35
N ASP A 51 6.88 -7.38 25.25
CA ASP A 51 7.22 -7.20 26.67
C ASP A 51 6.46 -6.04 27.36
N GLY A 52 5.16 -5.93 27.06
CA GLY A 52 4.28 -4.88 27.60
C GLY A 52 4.48 -3.48 27.02
N ARG A 53 5.32 -3.34 25.99
CA ARG A 53 5.55 -2.09 25.25
C ARG A 53 4.82 -2.12 23.92
N GLY A 54 4.36 -0.94 23.47
CA GLY A 54 3.81 -0.80 22.13
C GLY A 54 4.87 -1.07 21.06
N VAL A 55 4.47 -1.71 19.97
CA VAL A 55 5.35 -2.03 18.85
C VAL A 55 5.28 -0.92 17.80
N ILE A 56 6.43 -0.56 17.23
CA ILE A 56 6.48 0.32 16.05
C ILE A 56 6.32 -0.55 14.82
N ASN A 57 5.19 -0.41 14.13
CA ASN A 57 4.94 -1.08 12.87
C ASN A 57 5.37 -0.17 11.71
N LEU A 58 6.24 -0.67 10.85
CA LEU A 58 6.67 0.04 9.64
C LEU A 58 6.00 -0.59 8.43
N LEU A 59 5.12 0.17 7.78
CA LEU A 59 4.51 -0.23 6.51
C LEU A 59 5.43 0.24 5.38
N HIS A 60 6.17 -0.71 4.82
CA HIS A 60 7.03 -0.45 3.67
C HIS A 60 6.18 -0.40 2.40
N ALA A 61 6.12 0.77 1.79
CA ALA A 61 5.14 1.11 0.76
C ALA A 61 5.76 1.86 -0.42
N ASP A 62 7.05 1.62 -0.72
CA ASP A 62 7.80 2.37 -1.75
C ASP A 62 7.10 2.29 -3.12
N ASP A 63 6.74 1.09 -3.57
CA ASP A 63 6.02 0.89 -4.84
C ASP A 63 4.61 1.46 -4.80
N LEU A 64 3.99 1.45 -3.61
CA LEU A 64 2.62 1.92 -3.41
C LEU A 64 2.52 3.45 -3.52
N MET A 65 3.63 4.19 -3.29
CA MET A 65 3.70 5.63 -3.55
C MET A 65 3.56 5.96 -5.05
N GLU A 66 3.92 5.05 -5.94
CA GLU A 66 3.70 5.20 -7.39
C GLU A 66 2.24 4.92 -7.80
N ALA A 67 1.45 4.35 -6.89
CA ALA A 67 0.03 4.03 -7.06
C ALA A 67 -0.88 4.82 -6.08
N PRO A 68 -1.03 6.16 -6.21
CA PRO A 68 -1.78 6.98 -5.25
C PRO A 68 -3.22 6.54 -5.01
N LYS A 69 -3.90 5.98 -6.03
CA LYS A 69 -5.26 5.48 -5.90
C LYS A 69 -5.33 4.23 -5.03
N LEU A 70 -4.41 3.29 -5.24
CA LEU A 70 -4.31 2.10 -4.40
C LEU A 70 -3.96 2.49 -2.96
N TYR A 71 -3.01 3.40 -2.78
CA TYR A 71 -2.64 3.91 -1.46
C TYR A 71 -3.82 4.56 -0.72
N ALA A 72 -4.53 5.48 -1.37
CA ALA A 72 -5.70 6.13 -0.77
C ALA A 72 -6.82 5.13 -0.45
N THR A 73 -7.04 4.14 -1.32
CA THR A 73 -8.04 3.08 -1.10
C THR A 73 -7.68 2.22 0.10
N PHE A 74 -6.42 1.82 0.22
CA PHE A 74 -5.91 1.07 1.37
C PHE A 74 -6.05 1.83 2.67
N LEU A 75 -5.69 3.11 2.69
CA LEU A 75 -5.79 3.91 3.91
C LEU A 75 -7.24 4.15 4.31
N LEU A 76 -8.13 4.36 3.34
CA LEU A 76 -9.56 4.47 3.61
C LEU A 76 -10.13 3.17 4.20
N TRP A 77 -9.75 2.03 3.60
CA TRP A 77 -10.09 0.71 4.11
C TRP A 77 -9.57 0.53 5.54
N LEU A 78 -8.29 0.81 5.79
CA LEU A 78 -7.66 0.65 7.10
C LEU A 78 -8.36 1.46 8.20
N LEU A 79 -8.63 2.76 7.94
CA LEU A 79 -9.33 3.62 8.91
C LEU A 79 -10.77 3.15 9.14
N THR A 80 -11.43 2.65 8.09
CA THR A 80 -12.79 2.09 8.20
C THR A 80 -12.79 0.81 9.03
N GLU A 81 -11.83 -0.09 8.81
CA GLU A 81 -11.69 -1.32 9.57
C GLU A 81 -11.34 -1.07 11.02
N LEU A 82 -10.43 -0.14 11.31
CA LEU A 82 -10.14 0.29 12.68
C LEU A 82 -11.41 0.80 13.39
N PHE A 83 -12.22 1.62 12.72
CA PHE A 83 -13.48 2.09 13.29
C PHE A 83 -14.50 0.96 13.51
N ARG A 84 -14.56 0.00 12.60
CA ARG A 84 -15.49 -1.14 12.65
C ARG A 84 -15.13 -2.13 13.76
N VAL A 85 -13.85 -2.47 13.87
CA VAL A 85 -13.34 -3.53 14.75
C VAL A 85 -13.15 -3.01 16.18
N LEU A 86 -12.72 -1.76 16.36
CA LEU A 86 -12.38 -1.26 17.69
C LEU A 86 -13.62 -0.86 18.50
N PRO A 87 -13.68 -1.24 19.79
CA PRO A 87 -14.69 -0.73 20.70
C PRO A 87 -14.41 0.75 20.99
N GLU A 88 -15.47 1.50 21.32
CA GLU A 88 -15.32 2.86 21.84
C GLU A 88 -14.34 2.86 23.02
N ALA A 89 -13.41 3.80 22.97
CA ALA A 89 -12.48 4.07 24.05
C ALA A 89 -12.93 5.38 24.70
N GLY A 90 -13.07 5.36 26.03
CA GLY A 90 -13.22 6.60 26.79
C GLY A 90 -11.92 7.39 26.80
N ASP A 91 -11.70 8.13 27.87
CA ASP A 91 -10.43 8.80 28.09
C ASP A 91 -9.40 7.76 28.55
N LEU A 92 -8.40 7.48 27.70
CA LEU A 92 -7.33 6.54 27.99
C LEU A 92 -6.04 7.31 28.26
N ASP A 93 -5.29 6.91 29.29
CA ASP A 93 -3.96 7.48 29.57
C ASP A 93 -2.99 7.35 28.39
N LYS A 94 -3.17 6.32 27.56
CA LYS A 94 -2.38 6.07 26.35
C LYS A 94 -3.29 5.64 25.20
N PRO A 95 -3.01 6.10 23.96
CA PRO A 95 -3.75 5.64 22.79
C PRO A 95 -3.52 4.14 22.57
N LYS A 96 -4.53 3.47 22.00
CA LYS A 96 -4.40 2.06 21.56
C LYS A 96 -3.48 1.94 20.35
N LEU A 97 -3.52 2.93 19.47
CA LEU A 97 -2.73 2.98 18.24
C LEU A 97 -2.48 4.44 17.86
N VAL A 98 -1.30 4.72 17.32
CA VAL A 98 -0.99 6.02 16.68
C VAL A 98 -0.51 5.74 15.27
N PHE A 99 -1.17 6.35 14.29
CA PHE A 99 -0.81 6.22 12.88
C PHE A 99 -0.15 7.49 12.38
N PHE A 100 1.02 7.35 11.74
CA PHE A 100 1.73 8.43 11.08
C PHE A 100 1.60 8.26 9.56
N PHE A 101 0.88 9.18 8.93
CA PHE A 101 0.79 9.27 7.48
C PHE A 101 1.94 10.13 6.98
N ASP A 102 3.02 9.48 6.54
CA ASP A 102 4.05 10.17 5.81
C ASP A 102 3.57 10.52 4.40
N GLU A 103 4.08 11.64 3.89
CA GLU A 103 3.65 12.25 2.63
C GLU A 103 2.12 12.34 2.48
N ALA A 104 1.47 12.84 3.54
CA ALA A 104 0.02 12.97 3.63
C ALA A 104 -0.63 13.67 2.42
N HIS A 105 0.12 14.49 1.68
CA HIS A 105 -0.33 15.12 0.45
C HIS A 105 -0.85 14.12 -0.60
N LEU A 106 -0.32 12.88 -0.60
CA LEU A 106 -0.77 11.82 -1.51
C LEU A 106 -2.22 11.38 -1.28
N LEU A 107 -2.74 11.56 -0.06
CA LEU A 107 -4.14 11.27 0.27
C LEU A 107 -5.12 12.30 -0.31
N PHE A 108 -4.65 13.53 -0.50
CA PHE A 108 -5.52 14.68 -0.75
C PHE A 108 -5.40 15.22 -2.17
N ARG A 109 -4.26 15.00 -2.85
CA ARG A 109 -4.02 15.49 -4.20
C ARG A 109 -5.02 14.86 -5.18
N ASP A 110 -5.78 15.72 -5.87
CA ASP A 110 -6.82 15.34 -6.84
C ASP A 110 -7.92 14.42 -6.29
N ALA A 111 -8.04 14.34 -4.95
CA ALA A 111 -9.07 13.53 -4.30
C ALA A 111 -10.46 14.17 -4.52
N PRO A 112 -11.47 13.40 -4.97
CA PRO A 112 -12.83 13.90 -5.08
C PRO A 112 -13.35 14.40 -3.73
N LYS A 113 -14.17 15.46 -3.73
CA LYS A 113 -14.77 16.02 -2.50
C LYS A 113 -15.41 14.96 -1.58
N PRO A 114 -16.16 13.96 -2.09
CA PRO A 114 -16.73 12.92 -1.23
C PRO A 114 -15.67 12.10 -0.48
N LEU A 115 -14.53 11.81 -1.11
CA LEU A 115 -13.43 11.07 -0.48
C LEU A 115 -12.80 11.90 0.65
N LEU A 116 -12.57 13.19 0.41
CA LEU A 116 -12.06 14.10 1.44
C LEU A 116 -12.98 14.15 2.68
N GLN A 117 -14.28 14.26 2.46
CA GLN A 117 -15.29 14.26 3.53
C GLN A 117 -15.31 12.93 4.29
N GLN A 118 -15.12 11.81 3.58
CA GLN A 118 -15.06 10.50 4.22
C GLN A 118 -13.81 10.34 5.08
N ILE A 119 -12.65 10.80 4.61
CA ILE A 119 -11.40 10.80 5.40
C ILE A 119 -11.56 11.67 6.64
N GLU A 120 -12.07 12.90 6.50
CA GLU A 120 -12.33 13.80 7.64
C GLU A 120 -13.23 13.12 8.68
N ARG A 121 -14.32 12.50 8.24
CA ARG A 121 -15.25 11.77 9.11
C ARG A 121 -14.55 10.61 9.81
N LEU A 122 -13.78 9.80 9.10
CA LEU A 122 -13.12 8.63 9.66
C LEU A 122 -12.05 9.01 10.68
N VAL A 123 -11.22 10.04 10.40
CA VAL A 123 -10.23 10.55 11.35
C VAL A 123 -10.89 10.97 12.66
N ARG A 124 -12.05 11.64 12.59
CA ARG A 124 -12.83 12.00 13.78
C ARG A 124 -13.38 10.78 14.53
N LEU A 125 -13.84 9.77 13.80
CA LEU A 125 -14.44 8.57 14.39
C LEU A 125 -13.41 7.65 15.05
N VAL A 126 -12.25 7.42 14.41
CA VAL A 126 -11.21 6.55 15.01
C VAL A 126 -10.60 7.17 16.27
N ARG A 127 -10.65 8.50 16.42
CA ARG A 127 -10.26 9.18 17.66
C ARG A 127 -11.07 8.69 18.87
N SER A 128 -12.39 8.48 18.73
CA SER A 128 -13.20 7.94 19.84
C SER A 128 -12.93 6.46 20.12
N LYS A 129 -12.20 5.77 19.23
CA LYS A 129 -11.72 4.41 19.44
C LYS A 129 -10.35 4.34 20.14
N GLY A 130 -9.75 5.49 20.44
CA GLY A 130 -8.41 5.59 21.03
C GLY A 130 -7.29 5.50 19.99
N VAL A 131 -7.58 5.84 18.73
CA VAL A 131 -6.59 5.90 17.65
C VAL A 131 -6.19 7.35 17.39
N GLY A 132 -4.89 7.64 17.50
CA GLY A 132 -4.31 8.91 17.11
C GLY A 132 -3.89 8.91 15.64
N VAL A 133 -4.09 10.03 14.95
CA VAL A 133 -3.67 10.20 13.55
C VAL A 133 -2.78 11.43 13.43
N PHE A 134 -1.60 11.27 12.85
CA PHE A 134 -0.67 12.32 12.51
C PHE A 134 -0.49 12.37 11.00
N PHE A 135 -0.65 13.56 10.41
CA PHE A 135 -0.31 13.82 9.01
C PHE A 135 1.04 14.52 8.95
N VAL A 136 2.00 13.87 8.28
CA VAL A 136 3.34 14.40 8.06
C VAL A 136 3.42 14.85 6.61
N THR A 137 3.79 16.11 6.40
CA THR A 137 3.87 16.73 5.08
C THR A 137 4.93 17.83 5.10
N GLN A 138 5.59 18.02 3.96
CA GLN A 138 6.46 19.16 3.72
C GLN A 138 5.64 20.46 3.59
N SER A 139 4.48 20.31 2.94
CA SER A 139 3.42 21.25 2.62
C SER A 139 2.21 21.33 3.55
N PRO A 140 2.08 22.26 4.52
CA PRO A 140 0.79 22.44 5.20
C PRO A 140 -0.37 22.74 4.24
N ALA A 141 -0.11 23.39 3.10
CA ALA A 141 -1.12 23.68 2.07
C ALA A 141 -1.59 22.44 1.30
N ASP A 142 -0.92 21.31 1.46
CA ASP A 142 -1.31 20.06 0.79
C ASP A 142 -2.38 19.29 1.58
N ILE A 143 -2.69 19.74 2.80
CA ILE A 143 -3.76 19.19 3.63
C ILE A 143 -4.98 20.12 3.53
N PRO A 144 -6.18 19.61 3.25
CA PRO A 144 -7.40 20.42 3.20
C PRO A 144 -7.68 21.13 4.53
N ASP A 145 -8.14 22.39 4.46
CA ASP A 145 -8.48 23.22 5.64
C ASP A 145 -9.44 22.51 6.61
N ALA A 146 -10.41 21.77 6.08
CA ALA A 146 -11.38 21.01 6.88
C ALA A 146 -10.69 19.94 7.75
N VAL A 147 -9.66 19.27 7.23
CA VAL A 147 -8.86 18.31 7.98
C VAL A 147 -7.93 19.02 8.95
N LEU A 148 -7.23 20.08 8.51
CA LEU A 148 -6.35 20.90 9.36
C LEU A 148 -7.06 21.48 10.59
N ALA A 149 -8.35 21.83 10.44
CA ALA A 149 -9.19 22.32 11.53
C ALA A 149 -9.49 21.25 12.60
N GLN A 150 -9.44 19.96 12.25
CA GLN A 150 -9.62 18.85 13.19
C GLN A 150 -8.33 18.47 13.93
N LEU A 151 -7.16 18.92 13.44
CA LEU A 151 -5.87 18.61 14.04
C LEU A 151 -5.60 19.54 15.22
N GLY A 152 -5.60 18.97 16.43
CA GLY A 152 -5.33 19.70 17.66
C GLY A 152 -3.85 19.92 17.94
N ASN A 153 -3.01 18.92 17.64
CA ASN A 153 -1.56 19.00 17.85
C ASN A 153 -0.87 19.49 16.57
N ARG A 154 0.09 20.40 16.71
CA ARG A 154 0.85 20.99 15.61
C ARG A 154 2.33 21.02 15.95
N ILE A 155 3.14 20.51 15.03
CA ILE A 155 4.60 20.55 15.08
C ILE A 155 5.05 21.07 13.71
N GLN A 156 5.62 22.27 13.69
CA GLN A 156 6.06 22.94 12.47
C GLN A 156 7.57 23.09 12.49
N HIS A 157 8.25 22.40 11.58
CA HIS A 157 9.66 22.64 11.30
C HIS A 157 9.85 23.88 10.42
N ALA A 158 11.11 24.27 10.21
CA ALA A 158 11.46 25.43 9.40
C ALA A 158 10.84 25.35 7.98
N LEU A 159 10.28 26.46 7.52
CA LEU A 159 9.85 26.63 6.13
C LEU A 159 10.79 27.60 5.43
N ARG A 160 11.28 27.20 4.26
CA ARG A 160 12.11 28.08 3.43
C ARG A 160 11.20 28.91 2.54
N ALA A 161 11.24 30.23 2.72
CA ALA A 161 10.41 31.15 1.95
C ALA A 161 11.24 31.95 0.94
N TYR A 162 11.36 31.42 -0.28
CA TYR A 162 12.08 32.08 -1.38
C TYR A 162 11.13 32.70 -2.40
N THR A 163 9.91 32.19 -2.49
CA THR A 163 8.90 32.65 -3.46
C THR A 163 7.72 33.35 -2.78
N PRO A 164 6.93 34.15 -3.52
CA PRO A 164 5.68 34.71 -2.98
C PRO A 164 4.67 33.65 -2.51
N LYS A 165 4.70 32.46 -3.12
CA LYS A 165 3.86 31.32 -2.68
C LYS A 165 4.29 30.86 -1.29
N ASP A 166 5.59 30.71 -1.06
CA ASP A 166 6.13 30.26 0.22
C ASP A 166 5.89 31.29 1.33
N GLN A 167 5.97 32.59 1.02
CA GLN A 167 5.64 33.64 1.98
C GLN A 167 4.18 33.58 2.44
N ARG A 168 3.25 33.24 1.52
CA ARG A 168 1.84 33.01 1.88
C ARG A 168 1.69 31.78 2.77
N LEU A 169 2.42 30.71 2.48
CA LEU A 169 2.44 29.50 3.30
C LEU A 169 2.95 29.79 4.71
N VAL A 170 4.09 30.48 4.85
CA VAL A 170 4.62 30.91 6.16
C VAL A 170 3.60 31.74 6.93
N LYS A 171 2.93 32.69 6.26
CA LYS A 171 1.91 33.51 6.91
C LYS A 171 0.72 32.67 7.37
N ALA A 172 0.28 31.69 6.58
CA ALA A 172 -0.83 30.80 6.92
C ALA A 172 -0.46 29.87 8.09
N SER A 173 0.70 29.21 8.02
CA SER A 173 1.20 28.36 9.12
C SER A 173 1.37 29.14 10.41
N ALA A 174 1.92 30.37 10.34
CA ALA A 174 2.08 31.20 11.53
C ALA A 174 0.73 31.57 12.19
N ALA A 175 -0.30 31.81 11.37
CA ALA A 175 -1.64 32.16 11.85
C ALA A 175 -2.38 30.97 12.49
N ALA A 176 -1.94 29.73 12.22
CA ALA A 176 -2.54 28.53 12.78
C ALA A 176 -2.12 28.26 14.24
N PHE A 177 -1.13 28.98 14.77
CA PHE A 177 -0.66 28.81 16.14
C PHE A 177 -1.40 29.71 17.14
N ARG A 178 -1.61 29.20 18.36
CA ARG A 178 -2.04 30.05 19.47
C ARG A 178 -0.91 31.03 19.79
N PRO A 179 -1.17 32.36 19.79
CA PRO A 179 -0.11 33.35 19.96
C PRO A 179 0.63 33.23 21.29
N ASN A 180 1.94 33.42 21.24
CA ASN A 180 2.80 33.61 22.39
C ASN A 180 3.51 34.97 22.26
N ARG A 181 3.57 35.76 23.35
CA ARG A 181 4.20 37.09 23.31
C ARG A 181 5.71 37.01 23.19
N ASP A 182 6.28 35.89 23.63
CA ASP A 182 7.72 35.68 23.67
C ASP A 182 8.26 35.01 22.40
N VAL A 183 7.39 34.67 21.45
CA VAL A 183 7.75 33.96 20.21
C VAL A 183 7.18 34.69 19.00
N ASP A 184 8.05 35.25 18.16
CA ASP A 184 7.67 35.71 16.82
C ASP A 184 7.61 34.51 15.86
N VAL A 185 6.42 33.89 15.78
CA VAL A 185 6.15 32.71 14.96
C VAL A 185 6.59 32.90 13.50
N LYS A 186 6.40 34.09 12.90
CA LYS A 186 6.77 34.30 11.49
C LYS A 186 8.29 34.36 11.31
N ALA A 187 8.98 35.06 12.21
CA ALA A 187 10.43 35.14 12.18
C ALA A 187 11.06 33.77 12.46
N GLU A 188 10.54 33.05 13.45
CA GLU A 188 11.05 31.73 13.85
C GLU A 188 10.82 30.67 12.76
N ILE A 189 9.65 30.61 12.13
CA ILE A 189 9.37 29.65 11.03
C ILE A 189 10.43 29.70 9.92
N THR A 190 10.95 30.89 9.61
CA THR A 190 11.92 31.06 8.52
C THR A 190 13.37 30.90 8.95
N SER A 191 13.68 31.18 10.22
CA SER A 191 15.05 31.19 10.75
C SER A 191 15.46 29.92 11.48
N MET A 192 14.52 29.05 11.88
CA MET A 192 14.81 27.79 12.56
C MET A 192 15.84 26.92 11.83
N GLY A 193 16.72 26.31 12.62
CA GLY A 193 17.71 25.34 12.18
C GLY A 193 17.17 23.92 12.07
N ILE A 194 18.02 23.00 11.61
CA ILE A 194 17.73 21.56 11.65
C ILE A 194 17.58 21.12 13.11
N GLY A 195 16.54 20.34 13.40
CA GLY A 195 16.23 19.90 14.75
C GLY A 195 15.51 20.96 15.61
N GLU A 196 15.12 22.10 15.05
CA GLU A 196 14.23 23.06 15.72
C GLU A 196 12.80 22.93 15.18
N ALA A 197 11.82 23.18 16.05
CA ALA A 197 10.40 23.20 15.68
C ALA A 197 9.61 24.18 16.55
N LEU A 198 8.50 24.66 15.99
CA LEU A 198 7.43 25.31 16.76
C LEU A 198 6.37 24.27 17.09
N ILE A 199 5.99 24.21 18.36
CA ILE A 199 5.03 23.22 18.84
C ILE A 199 3.85 23.89 19.54
N SER A 200 2.65 23.33 19.32
CA SER A 200 1.43 23.61 20.07
C SER A 200 0.66 22.31 20.18
N VAL A 201 0.35 21.89 21.40
CA VAL A 201 -0.34 20.62 21.69
C VAL A 201 -1.62 20.88 22.46
N MET A 202 -2.57 19.95 22.40
CA MET A 202 -3.83 20.08 23.14
C MET A 202 -3.61 19.88 24.63
N GLU A 203 -4.12 20.81 25.43
CA GLU A 203 -4.27 20.66 26.87
C GLU A 203 -5.49 19.77 27.19
N SER A 204 -5.59 19.30 28.44
CA SER A 204 -6.67 18.42 28.91
C SER A 204 -8.07 19.05 28.81
N ASP A 205 -8.14 20.38 28.79
CA ASP A 205 -9.38 21.15 28.59
C ASP A 205 -9.77 21.31 27.10
N GLY A 206 -8.98 20.75 26.19
CA GLY A 206 -9.19 20.85 24.75
C GLY A 206 -8.72 22.17 24.14
N VAL A 207 -7.99 23.01 24.88
CA VAL A 207 -7.39 24.24 24.35
C VAL A 207 -5.95 23.95 23.93
N PRO A 208 -5.50 24.38 22.73
CA PRO A 208 -4.09 24.25 22.36
C PRO A 208 -3.19 25.09 23.27
N THR A 209 -2.02 24.58 23.64
CA THR A 209 -0.99 25.35 24.33
C THR A 209 -0.55 26.54 23.48
N ARG A 210 -0.04 27.58 24.12
CA ARG A 210 0.68 28.65 23.41
C ARG A 210 1.84 28.02 22.64
N VAL A 211 2.15 28.61 21.49
CA VAL A 211 3.27 28.14 20.68
C VAL A 211 4.60 28.35 21.39
N GLU A 212 5.43 27.31 21.37
CA GLU A 212 6.77 27.32 21.93
C GLU A 212 7.78 26.90 20.87
N LYS A 213 8.99 27.47 20.94
CA LYS A 213 10.12 26.99 20.15
C LYS A 213 10.86 25.91 20.94
N ILE A 214 11.04 24.75 20.32
CA ILE A 214 11.71 23.60 20.93
C ILE A 214 12.86 23.11 20.07
N LYS A 215 13.77 22.35 20.71
CA LYS A 215 14.75 21.50 20.05
C LYS A 215 14.29 20.06 20.12
N VAL A 216 14.27 19.39 18.99
CA VAL A 216 13.92 17.99 18.84
C VAL A 216 15.16 17.15 19.07
N PHE A 217 15.05 16.16 19.95
CA PHE A 217 16.14 15.23 20.20
C PHE A 217 16.44 14.43 18.92
N PRO A 218 17.72 14.23 18.55
CA PRO A 218 18.05 13.47 17.34
C PRO A 218 17.51 12.02 17.45
N PRO A 219 17.11 11.40 16.33
CA PRO A 219 16.61 10.04 16.36
C PRO A 219 17.70 9.09 16.88
N ALA A 220 17.31 8.14 17.73
CA ALA A 220 18.19 7.07 18.19
C ALA A 220 18.30 5.91 17.17
N SER A 221 17.97 6.18 15.90
CA SER A 221 17.97 5.22 14.80
C SER A 221 19.17 5.43 13.89
N GLN A 222 19.41 4.45 13.01
CA GLN A 222 20.29 4.62 11.87
C GLN A 222 19.78 5.78 10.98
N ILE A 223 20.72 6.54 10.41
CA ILE A 223 20.45 7.50 9.34
C ILE A 223 20.58 6.76 8.02
N GLY A 224 19.50 6.77 7.23
CA GLY A 224 19.41 6.06 5.95
C GLY A 224 18.73 4.69 6.06
N PRO A 225 18.36 4.09 4.91
CA PRO A 225 17.68 2.81 4.88
C PRO A 225 18.60 1.68 5.36
N ILE A 226 17.99 0.64 5.93
CA ILE A 226 18.65 -0.65 6.17
C ILE A 226 18.87 -1.38 4.84
N SER A 227 19.82 -2.29 4.80
CA SER A 227 20.03 -3.19 3.66
C SER A 227 18.88 -4.19 3.49
N ASP A 228 18.76 -4.75 2.29
CA ASP A 228 17.73 -5.77 2.01
C ASP A 228 17.93 -7.04 2.86
N LEU A 229 19.17 -7.39 3.18
CA LEU A 229 19.50 -8.53 4.05
C LEU A 229 19.03 -8.30 5.49
N GLU A 230 19.27 -7.10 6.03
CA GLU A 230 18.79 -6.72 7.36
C GLU A 230 17.26 -6.73 7.39
N ARG A 231 16.63 -6.20 6.34
CA ARG A 231 15.17 -6.18 6.20
C ARG A 231 14.58 -7.58 6.18
N ASP A 232 15.11 -8.48 5.34
CA ASP A 232 14.65 -9.87 5.26
C ASP A 232 14.83 -10.58 6.61
N THR A 233 15.96 -10.35 7.28
CA THR A 233 16.24 -10.92 8.61
C THR A 233 15.21 -10.44 9.64
N ILE A 234 14.98 -9.14 9.76
CA ILE A 234 13.98 -8.56 10.70
C ILE A 234 12.59 -9.07 10.37
N THR A 235 12.23 -9.13 9.08
CA THR A 235 10.92 -9.59 8.61
C THR A 235 10.70 -11.06 8.97
N ARG A 236 11.68 -11.94 8.76
CA ARG A 236 11.60 -13.36 9.11
C ARG A 236 11.55 -13.62 10.62
N LEU A 237 12.19 -12.77 11.42
CA LEU A 237 12.13 -12.86 12.88
C LEU A 237 10.78 -12.39 13.44
N SER A 238 10.02 -11.59 12.69
CA SER A 238 8.70 -11.15 13.11
C SER A 238 7.74 -12.33 13.26
N PRO A 239 6.96 -12.41 14.36
CA PRO A 239 5.90 -13.41 14.50
C PRO A 239 4.88 -13.37 13.34
N MET A 240 4.73 -12.21 12.70
CA MET A 240 3.83 -11.99 11.57
C MET A 240 4.27 -12.70 10.30
N PHE A 241 5.55 -13.05 10.17
CA PHE A 241 6.05 -13.79 9.01
C PHE A 241 5.29 -15.10 8.82
N LYS A 242 4.97 -15.80 9.92
CA LYS A 242 4.24 -17.08 9.85
C LYS A 242 2.81 -16.92 9.30
N VAL A 243 2.22 -15.75 9.47
CA VAL A 243 0.86 -15.43 9.01
C VAL A 243 0.91 -14.95 7.57
N TYR A 244 1.72 -13.94 7.29
CA TYR A 244 1.67 -13.19 6.03
C TYR A 244 2.69 -13.60 4.97
N ALA A 245 3.70 -14.42 5.29
CA ALA A 245 4.70 -14.84 4.29
C ALA A 245 4.18 -15.88 3.28
N VAL A 246 2.99 -16.43 3.51
CA VAL A 246 2.41 -17.44 2.63
C VAL A 246 1.85 -16.75 1.39
N HIS A 247 2.59 -16.81 0.28
CA HIS A 247 2.01 -16.54 -1.03
C HIS A 247 1.16 -17.73 -1.47
N LEU A 248 -0.16 -17.52 -1.43
CA LEU A 248 -1.13 -18.42 -2.02
C LEU A 248 -1.28 -18.09 -3.51
N ASP A 249 -1.49 -19.11 -4.34
CA ASP A 249 -1.89 -18.91 -5.73
C ASP A 249 -3.28 -18.24 -5.81
N ASP A 250 -3.59 -17.62 -6.96
CA ASP A 250 -4.81 -16.84 -7.16
C ASP A 250 -6.09 -17.63 -6.86
N ASN A 251 -6.14 -18.92 -7.25
CA ASN A 251 -7.30 -19.77 -6.98
C ASN A 251 -7.44 -20.04 -5.49
N ALA A 252 -6.34 -20.33 -4.80
CA ALA A 252 -6.34 -20.53 -3.35
C ALA A 252 -6.75 -19.25 -2.59
N GLN A 253 -6.29 -18.07 -3.03
CA GLN A 253 -6.73 -16.79 -2.47
C GLN A 253 -8.22 -16.58 -2.67
N GLN A 254 -8.72 -16.78 -3.89
CA GLN A 254 -10.14 -16.63 -4.20
C GLN A 254 -11.02 -17.58 -3.36
N ARG A 255 -10.62 -18.84 -3.20
CA ARG A 255 -11.33 -19.82 -2.38
C ARG A 255 -11.40 -19.39 -0.91
N ARG A 256 -10.25 -19.00 -0.33
CA ARG A 256 -10.18 -18.52 1.05
C ARG A 256 -11.02 -17.27 1.28
N PHE A 257 -10.97 -16.32 0.34
CA PHE A 257 -11.80 -15.13 0.38
C PHE A 257 -13.29 -15.48 0.39
N ILE A 258 -13.73 -16.36 -0.52
CA ILE A 258 -15.13 -16.80 -0.58
C ILE A 258 -15.54 -17.49 0.72
N ASP A 259 -14.71 -18.40 1.25
CA ASP A 259 -15.01 -19.08 2.51
C ASP A 259 -15.11 -18.11 3.68
N ARG A 260 -14.22 -17.12 3.76
CA ARG A 260 -14.26 -16.08 4.80
C ARG A 260 -15.52 -15.23 4.71
N MET A 261 -15.86 -14.72 3.53
CA MET A 261 -17.07 -13.91 3.33
C MET A 261 -18.34 -14.72 3.63
N ARG A 262 -18.37 -16.01 3.27
CA ARG A 262 -19.48 -16.91 3.62
C ARG A 262 -19.60 -17.10 5.12
N ALA A 263 -18.48 -17.34 5.81
CA ALA A 263 -18.47 -17.46 7.27
C ALA A 263 -18.94 -16.18 7.97
N GLU A 264 -18.48 -15.00 7.53
CA GLU A 264 -18.93 -13.71 8.04
C GLU A 264 -20.45 -13.49 7.85
N HIS A 265 -21.03 -14.04 6.78
CA HIS A 265 -22.46 -13.99 6.49
C HIS A 265 -23.26 -15.20 7.01
N GLY A 266 -22.65 -16.08 7.83
CA GLY A 266 -23.33 -17.25 8.39
C GLY A 266 -23.73 -18.31 7.35
N MET A 267 -23.11 -18.31 6.18
CA MET A 267 -23.32 -19.29 5.13
C MET A 267 -22.34 -20.47 5.30
N PRO A 268 -22.74 -21.71 4.98
CA PRO A 268 -21.87 -22.88 5.10
C PRO A 268 -20.69 -22.79 4.14
N ALA A 269 -19.53 -23.29 4.56
CA ALA A 269 -18.32 -23.39 3.73
C ALA A 269 -18.59 -24.20 2.47
N ILE A 270 -17.89 -23.86 1.38
CA ILE A 270 -18.00 -24.62 0.12
C ILE A 270 -17.05 -25.81 0.23
N ASP A 271 -17.55 -26.98 -0.15
CA ASP A 271 -16.67 -28.13 -0.36
C ASP A 271 -15.96 -27.98 -1.70
N TRP A 272 -14.78 -27.35 -1.67
CA TRP A 272 -13.93 -27.17 -2.86
C TRP A 272 -13.34 -28.46 -3.41
N SER A 273 -13.55 -29.62 -2.74
CA SER A 273 -13.11 -30.92 -3.26
C SER A 273 -13.94 -31.37 -4.47
N ALA A 274 -15.18 -30.87 -4.59
CA ALA A 274 -16.07 -31.17 -5.73
C ALA A 274 -15.64 -30.46 -7.03
N ASP A 275 -14.92 -29.33 -6.92
CA ASP A 275 -14.34 -28.54 -8.03
C ASP A 275 -12.81 -28.66 -8.07
N ALA A 276 -12.27 -29.83 -7.71
CA ALA A 276 -10.91 -30.18 -8.09
C ALA A 276 -10.84 -30.19 -9.63
N TRP A 277 -9.91 -29.43 -10.21
CA TRP A 277 -9.59 -29.54 -11.63
C TRP A 277 -9.41 -31.02 -11.98
N LYS A 278 -10.32 -31.59 -12.77
CA LYS A 278 -10.17 -32.94 -13.28
C LYS A 278 -9.01 -32.89 -14.27
N SER A 279 -7.84 -33.36 -13.84
CA SER A 279 -6.69 -33.54 -14.71
C SER A 279 -7.10 -34.45 -15.89
N GLY A 280 -7.44 -33.84 -17.02
CA GLY A 280 -8.00 -34.53 -18.18
C GLY A 280 -9.03 -33.76 -19.01
N ASP A 281 -9.69 -32.74 -18.48
CA ASP A 281 -10.80 -32.03 -19.17
C ASP A 281 -10.37 -31.25 -20.43
N PHE A 282 -9.08 -30.95 -20.59
CA PHE A 282 -8.60 -30.34 -21.83
C PHE A 282 -8.78 -31.27 -23.04
N ARG A 283 -8.90 -32.59 -22.84
CA ARG A 283 -9.10 -33.57 -23.92
C ARG A 283 -10.42 -33.39 -24.65
N GLU A 284 -11.44 -32.81 -24.00
CA GLU A 284 -12.73 -32.52 -24.65
C GLU A 284 -12.65 -31.31 -25.60
N PHE A 285 -11.62 -30.46 -25.43
CA PHE A 285 -11.39 -29.25 -26.22
C PHE A 285 -10.19 -29.36 -27.17
N VAL A 286 -9.47 -30.50 -27.16
CA VAL A 286 -8.45 -30.83 -28.15
C VAL A 286 -9.16 -31.55 -29.30
N PRO A 287 -9.20 -31.00 -30.53
CA PRO A 287 -9.69 -31.74 -31.69
C PRO A 287 -8.94 -33.06 -31.80
N ASP A 288 -9.64 -34.15 -32.15
CA ASP A 288 -9.00 -35.43 -32.47
C ASP A 288 -7.94 -35.19 -33.56
N PHE A 289 -6.69 -35.05 -33.14
CA PHE A 289 -5.56 -35.13 -34.04
C PHE A 289 -5.44 -36.59 -34.43
N VAL A 290 -6.14 -36.98 -35.51
CA VAL A 290 -5.75 -38.15 -36.28
C VAL A 290 -4.33 -37.86 -36.75
N PRO A 291 -3.31 -38.58 -36.27
CA PRO A 291 -1.97 -38.38 -36.76
C PRO A 291 -2.02 -38.68 -38.26
N THR A 292 -1.85 -37.67 -39.11
CA THR A 292 -1.51 -37.93 -40.50
C THR A 292 -0.30 -38.86 -40.48
N GLN A 293 -0.37 -39.95 -41.24
CA GLN A 293 0.67 -40.97 -41.30
C GLN A 293 2.03 -40.31 -41.19
N ARG A 294 2.78 -40.64 -40.13
CA ARG A 294 4.19 -40.28 -39.99
C ARG A 294 4.83 -40.58 -41.34
N TYR A 295 5.39 -39.56 -41.99
CA TYR A 295 6.33 -39.79 -43.07
C TYR A 295 7.46 -40.62 -42.46
N GLU A 296 7.51 -41.91 -42.80
CA GLU A 296 8.67 -42.75 -42.50
C GLU A 296 9.80 -42.31 -43.43
N PRO A 297 10.88 -41.71 -42.90
CA PRO A 297 12.06 -41.51 -43.72
C PRO A 297 12.61 -42.90 -44.03
N LYS A 298 12.54 -43.33 -45.29
CA LYS A 298 13.23 -44.55 -45.76
C LYS A 298 14.70 -44.44 -45.36
N ALA A 299 15.11 -45.30 -44.43
CA ALA A 299 16.48 -45.40 -43.96
C ALA A 299 17.42 -45.65 -45.15
N ARG A 300 18.21 -44.62 -45.50
CA ARG A 300 19.35 -44.72 -46.43
C ARG A 300 20.66 -44.37 -45.71
N TRP A 301 20.85 -44.95 -44.53
CA TRP A 301 22.12 -44.84 -43.78
C TRP A 301 23.24 -45.71 -44.37
N ARG A 302 22.93 -46.60 -45.32
CA ARG A 302 23.95 -47.43 -46.03
C ARG A 302 24.57 -46.74 -47.25
N ASP A 303 23.97 -45.68 -47.78
CA ASP A 303 24.49 -44.98 -48.97
C ASP A 303 25.40 -43.79 -48.62
N LEU A 304 25.38 -43.29 -47.37
CA LEU A 304 26.26 -42.19 -46.91
C LEU A 304 27.61 -42.69 -46.36
N ALA A 305 27.70 -43.93 -45.90
CA ALA A 305 28.95 -44.51 -45.39
C ALA A 305 29.98 -44.83 -46.50
N LEU A 306 29.54 -44.97 -47.76
CA LEU A 306 30.42 -45.17 -48.92
C LEU A 306 30.89 -43.87 -49.58
N ALA A 307 30.25 -42.72 -49.30
CA ALA A 307 30.64 -41.43 -49.86
C ALA A 307 31.77 -40.75 -49.07
N CYS A 308 31.95 -41.06 -47.77
CA CYS A 308 32.96 -40.43 -46.92
C CYS A 308 34.34 -41.12 -46.93
N LEU A 309 34.52 -42.24 -47.64
CA LEU A 309 35.82 -42.92 -47.79
C LEU A 309 36.49 -42.67 -49.15
N GLY A 310 35.87 -41.89 -50.06
CA GLY A 310 36.36 -41.69 -51.43
C GLY A 310 36.89 -40.29 -51.78
N LEU A 311 36.81 -39.30 -50.88
CA LEU A 311 37.21 -37.91 -51.16
C LEU A 311 38.35 -37.43 -50.26
N GLY A 312 39.17 -38.37 -49.78
CA GLY A 312 40.53 -38.10 -49.30
C GLY A 312 41.53 -38.07 -50.45
N ALA A 313 41.33 -37.18 -51.43
CA ALA A 313 42.35 -36.79 -52.41
C ALA A 313 41.85 -35.60 -53.22
N PHE A 314 42.70 -34.58 -53.33
CA PHE A 314 42.60 -33.36 -54.15
C PHE A 314 42.07 -32.09 -53.49
N LEU A 315 42.95 -31.06 -53.55
CA LEU A 315 42.84 -29.64 -53.18
C LEU A 315 43.01 -29.34 -51.68
N GLY A 316 44.18 -28.96 -51.15
CA GLY A 316 45.38 -28.45 -51.80
C GLY A 316 45.34 -26.92 -51.98
N PHE A 317 46.12 -26.23 -51.13
CA PHE A 317 46.75 -24.92 -51.32
C PHE A 317 46.04 -23.60 -50.91
N ALA A 318 46.85 -22.74 -50.28
CA ALA A 318 46.75 -21.28 -50.04
C ALA A 318 45.77 -20.79 -48.94
N LEU A 319 46.03 -19.80 -48.06
CA LEU A 319 47.16 -18.92 -47.66
C LEU A 319 46.60 -18.12 -46.44
N PHE A 320 47.09 -18.29 -45.21
CA PHE A 320 47.94 -17.37 -44.42
C PHE A 320 47.79 -15.84 -44.61
N SER A 321 47.81 -15.13 -43.46
CA SER A 321 47.93 -13.66 -43.18
C SER A 321 46.66 -12.81 -43.38
N GLY A 322 46.28 -11.84 -42.54
CA GLY A 322 46.86 -11.19 -41.37
C GLY A 322 46.04 -9.92 -41.07
N LEU A 323 46.08 -9.44 -39.82
CA LEU A 323 45.68 -8.12 -39.27
C LEU A 323 44.97 -7.10 -40.21
N VAL A 324 43.85 -6.52 -39.76
CA VAL A 324 43.74 -5.31 -38.90
C VAL A 324 42.43 -5.39 -38.13
#